data_AF-A0A0G4MV77-F1
#
_entry.id   AF-A0A0G4MV77-F1
#
_cell.length_a   1.000
_cell.length_b   1.000
_cell.length_c   1.000
_cell.angle_alpha   90.00
_cell.angle_beta   90.00
_cell.angle_gamma   90.00
#
_symmetry.space_group_name_H-M   'P 1'
#
loop_
_entity.id
_entity.type
_entity.pdbx_description
1 polymer ?
#
loop_
_entity_poly.entity_id
_entity_poly.type
_entity_poly.pdbx_seq_one_letter_code
_entity_poly.pdbx_strand_id
1 'polypeptide(L)'
;MAPPTMLHLPDGQNFTVTPVFSGLFFKSHERNTHHNAFPIGWTVVLNTEDNLAPGETADPDDEDERIRRRRIHAWKKPTLQNDNLFISSISNPSSSDFKPAASPTRQIAMMLWVTLYWYFHQPEPQPYLTTEASKHTPEGARPKGEWRINVKRDGDDIGNEYHLTAIETRDELFNRLVAMGSQMWEAW
;
A
#
# COMPACT_ATOMS: atom_id res chain seq x y z
N MET A 1 -15.26 0.97 14.52
CA MET A 1 -14.57 0.06 13.57
C MET A 1 -15.34 0.09 12.26
N ALA A 2 -14.67 0.31 11.12
CA ALA A 2 -15.30 0.23 9.82
C ALA A 2 -15.67 -1.24 9.51
N PRO A 3 -16.74 -1.50 8.74
CA PRO A 3 -17.15 -2.86 8.41
C PRO A 3 -16.10 -3.55 7.54
N PRO A 4 -15.99 -4.89 7.62
CA PRO A 4 -15.16 -5.66 6.70
C PRO A 4 -15.60 -5.41 5.24
N THR A 5 -14.63 -5.24 4.35
CA THR A 5 -14.89 -5.04 2.92
C THR A 5 -14.52 -6.31 2.17
N MET A 6 -15.41 -6.78 1.29
CA MET A 6 -15.11 -7.88 0.38
C MET A 6 -14.42 -7.35 -0.87
N LEU A 7 -13.29 -7.96 -1.22
CA LEU A 7 -12.48 -7.61 -2.37
C LEU A 7 -12.57 -8.75 -3.39
N HIS A 8 -13.02 -8.41 -4.60
CA HIS A 8 -13.08 -9.32 -5.73
C HIS A 8 -11.95 -8.97 -6.69
N LEU A 9 -11.08 -9.92 -6.95
CA LEU A 9 -9.97 -9.76 -7.86
C LEU A 9 -10.37 -10.21 -9.28
N PRO A 10 -9.73 -9.66 -10.34
CA PRO A 10 -10.07 -10.00 -11.72
C PRO A 10 -9.84 -11.47 -12.08
N ASP A 11 -8.99 -12.15 -11.33
CA ASP A 11 -8.71 -13.59 -11.45
C ASP A 11 -9.76 -14.48 -10.76
N GLY A 12 -10.81 -13.89 -10.19
CA GLY A 12 -11.89 -14.59 -9.49
C GLY A 12 -11.62 -14.88 -8.02
N GLN A 13 -10.44 -14.52 -7.49
CA GLN A 13 -10.13 -14.69 -6.07
C GLN A 13 -10.87 -13.67 -5.21
N ASN A 14 -11.14 -14.06 -3.97
CA ASN A 14 -11.91 -13.26 -3.03
C ASN A 14 -11.14 -13.09 -1.72
N PHE A 15 -11.08 -11.85 -1.25
CA PHE A 15 -10.43 -11.48 0.00
C PHE A 15 -11.41 -10.71 0.89
N THR A 16 -11.26 -10.86 2.21
CA THR A 16 -11.91 -9.94 3.16
C THR A 16 -10.87 -9.05 3.78
N VAL A 17 -11.10 -7.75 3.70
CA VAL A 17 -10.27 -6.71 4.32
C VAL A 17 -10.95 -6.23 5.58
N THR A 18 -10.30 -6.42 6.73
CA THR A 18 -10.84 -6.07 8.05
C THR A 18 -9.94 -5.08 8.76
N PRO A 19 -10.46 -3.95 9.26
CA PRO A 19 -9.68 -3.06 10.12
C PRO A 19 -9.25 -3.75 11.42
N VAL A 20 -7.98 -3.64 11.77
CA VAL A 20 -7.38 -4.16 13.01
C VAL A 20 -6.64 -3.03 13.76
N PHE A 21 -6.17 -3.29 14.97
CA PHE A 21 -5.61 -2.27 15.88
C PHE A 21 -4.53 -1.39 15.23
N SER A 22 -3.67 -1.95 14.39
CA SER A 22 -2.56 -1.24 13.75
C SER A 22 -2.69 -1.08 12.23
N GLY A 23 -3.81 -1.48 11.61
CA GLY A 23 -3.89 -1.46 10.15
C GLY A 23 -5.06 -2.25 9.57
N LEU A 24 -4.81 -2.96 8.48
CA LEU A 24 -5.78 -3.74 7.73
C LEU A 24 -5.33 -5.19 7.63
N PHE A 25 -6.21 -6.11 8.01
CA PHE A 25 -5.99 -7.54 7.82
C PHE A 25 -6.68 -8.00 6.54
N PHE A 26 -5.89 -8.56 5.62
CA PHE A 26 -6.35 -9.20 4.40
C PHE A 26 -6.45 -10.69 4.65
N LYS A 27 -7.66 -11.26 4.52
CA LYS A 27 -7.93 -12.69 4.66
C LYS A 27 -8.28 -13.28 3.31
N SER A 28 -7.58 -14.33 2.89
CA SER A 28 -7.93 -15.10 1.69
C SER A 28 -9.13 -16.00 1.96
N HIS A 29 -10.03 -16.14 0.98
CA HIS A 29 -11.11 -17.14 0.98
C HIS A 29 -10.80 -18.35 0.11
N GLU A 30 -9.53 -18.56 -0.27
CA GLU A 30 -9.12 -19.69 -1.10
C GLU A 30 -9.69 -21.02 -0.60
N ARG A 31 -10.55 -21.63 -1.43
CA ARG A 31 -11.00 -23.02 -1.28
C ARG A 31 -9.96 -23.94 -1.87
N ASN A 32 -8.81 -24.08 -1.21
CA ASN A 32 -7.97 -25.28 -1.22
C ASN A 32 -7.79 -25.97 -2.60
N THR A 33 -7.57 -25.22 -3.68
CA THR A 33 -7.49 -25.80 -5.04
C THR A 33 -6.07 -26.09 -5.49
N HIS A 34 -5.04 -25.46 -4.91
CA HIS A 34 -3.66 -25.75 -5.24
C HIS A 34 -2.85 -26.02 -3.97
N HIS A 35 -1.99 -27.04 -4.04
CA HIS A 35 -1.01 -27.43 -3.03
C HIS A 35 0.08 -26.35 -2.80
N ASN A 36 -0.27 -25.07 -2.88
CA ASN A 36 0.64 -23.95 -2.98
C ASN A 36 0.50 -23.01 -1.78
N ALA A 37 1.67 -22.57 -1.35
CA ALA A 37 1.97 -21.87 -0.11
C ALA A 37 1.47 -20.42 -0.06
N PHE A 38 0.19 -20.19 -0.30
CA PHE A 38 -0.39 -18.86 -0.16
C PHE A 38 -0.71 -18.59 1.33
N PRO A 39 -0.40 -17.40 1.87
CA PRO A 39 -0.70 -17.11 3.25
C PRO A 39 -2.23 -17.04 3.45
N ILE A 40 -2.70 -17.56 4.58
CA ILE A 40 -4.12 -17.51 4.96
C ILE A 40 -4.60 -16.06 5.18
N GLY A 41 -3.65 -15.16 5.44
CA GLY A 41 -3.86 -13.73 5.46
C GLY A 41 -2.61 -12.96 5.83
N TRP A 42 -2.68 -11.62 5.78
CA TRP A 42 -1.58 -10.75 6.19
C TRP A 42 -2.11 -9.42 6.73
N THR A 43 -1.31 -8.77 7.56
CA THR A 43 -1.61 -7.44 8.09
C THR A 43 -0.75 -6.41 7.38
N VAL A 44 -1.40 -5.35 6.91
CA VAL A 44 -0.78 -4.18 6.31
C VAL A 44 -1.02 -2.99 7.20
N VAL A 45 0.02 -2.18 7.42
CA VAL A 45 -0.09 -0.88 8.07
C VAL A 45 -0.12 0.19 7.00
N LEU A 46 -1.10 1.08 7.11
CA LEU A 46 -1.22 2.28 6.28
C LEU A 46 -1.13 3.50 7.18
N ASN A 47 -0.29 4.44 6.78
CA ASN A 47 -0.06 5.68 7.50
C ASN A 47 0.19 6.81 6.52
N THR A 48 -0.20 8.01 6.92
CA THR A 48 0.02 9.22 6.11
C THR A 48 1.01 10.10 6.86
N GLU A 49 1.98 10.63 6.13
CA GLU A 49 2.97 11.55 6.65
C GLU A 49 2.58 13.00 6.32
N ASP A 50 2.48 13.84 7.35
CA ASP A 50 2.28 15.27 7.17
C ASP A 50 3.62 15.95 6.87
N ASN A 51 3.70 16.66 5.75
CA ASN A 51 4.76 17.65 5.54
C ASN A 51 4.49 18.84 6.45
N LEU A 52 5.40 19.13 7.39
CA LEU A 52 5.27 20.29 8.27
C LEU A 52 5.26 21.60 7.48
N ALA A 53 4.50 22.57 8.01
CA ALA A 53 4.38 23.91 7.47
C ALA A 53 5.75 24.61 7.40
N PRO A 54 5.97 25.49 6.40
CA PRO A 54 7.25 26.18 6.24
C PRO A 54 7.37 27.29 7.30
N GLY A 55 8.36 27.15 8.17
CA GLY A 55 8.64 28.13 9.23
C GLY A 55 9.57 27.62 10.32
N GLU A 56 9.68 26.30 10.48
CA GLU A 56 10.69 25.68 11.34
C GLU A 56 11.96 25.44 10.52
N THR A 57 12.92 26.38 10.60
CA THR A 57 14.25 26.21 10.03
C THR A 57 14.91 24.98 10.66
N ALA A 58 14.87 23.85 9.96
CA ALA A 58 15.64 22.68 10.31
C ALA A 58 17.12 22.94 10.01
N ASP A 59 17.99 22.71 10.98
CA ASP A 59 19.41 22.58 10.72
C ASP A 59 19.59 21.34 9.83
N PRO A 60 20.11 21.47 8.59
CA PRO A 60 20.16 20.35 7.64
C PRO A 60 21.05 19.17 8.09
N ASP A 61 21.88 19.35 9.12
CA ASP A 61 22.82 18.34 9.62
C ASP A 61 22.27 17.46 10.77
N ASP A 62 21.10 17.77 11.36
CA ASP A 62 20.51 16.96 12.44
C ASP A 62 19.46 15.96 11.92
N GLU A 63 19.90 14.74 11.58
CA GLU A 63 19.01 13.65 11.16
C GLU A 63 17.96 13.27 12.23
N ASP A 64 18.33 13.31 13.51
CA ASP A 64 17.43 13.03 14.63
C ASP A 64 16.25 14.01 14.70
N GLU A 65 16.47 15.28 14.34
CA GLU A 65 15.43 16.31 14.27
C GLU A 65 14.51 16.13 13.06
N ARG A 66 15.00 15.54 11.95
CA ARG A 66 14.19 15.23 10.77
C ARG A 66 13.25 14.06 11.03
N ILE A 67 13.74 13.01 11.71
CA ILE A 67 12.94 11.84 12.10
C ILE A 67 11.85 12.23 13.11
N ARG A 68 12.17 13.09 14.10
CA ARG A 68 11.18 13.59 15.07
C ARG A 68 10.08 14.47 14.47
N ARG A 69 10.34 15.07 13.29
CA ARG A 69 9.45 16.05 12.64
C ARG A 69 8.45 15.43 11.67
N ARG A 70 8.63 14.19 11.25
CA ARG A 70 7.64 13.46 10.43
C ARG A 70 6.45 13.06 11.31
N ARG A 71 5.36 13.84 11.26
CA ARG A 71 4.12 13.45 11.93
C ARG A 71 3.43 12.38 11.10
N ILE A 72 3.71 11.13 11.47
CA ILE A 72 3.04 9.96 10.93
C ILE A 72 1.73 9.79 11.70
N HIS A 73 0.61 9.79 10.98
CA HIS A 73 -0.69 9.51 11.58
C HIS A 73 -1.36 8.30 10.93
N ALA A 74 -2.30 7.71 11.66
CA ALA A 74 -3.11 6.61 11.16
C ALA A 74 -3.83 7.04 9.87
N TRP A 75 -3.75 6.20 8.85
CA TRP A 75 -4.42 6.44 7.58
C TRP A 75 -5.94 6.38 7.73
N LYS A 76 -6.64 7.31 7.08
CA LYS A 76 -8.12 7.39 7.12
C LYS A 76 -8.75 7.36 5.73
N LYS A 77 -8.07 7.97 4.77
CA LYS A 77 -8.48 8.08 3.37
C LYS A 77 -7.23 8.21 2.50
N PRO A 78 -7.28 7.79 1.23
CA PRO A 78 -6.16 7.99 0.32
C PRO A 78 -5.75 9.46 0.22
N THR A 79 -4.46 9.69 0.06
CA THR A 79 -3.89 10.98 -0.32
C THR A 79 -3.22 10.88 -1.69
N LEU A 80 -3.01 12.03 -2.35
CA LEU A 80 -2.22 12.02 -3.59
C LEU A 80 -0.76 11.63 -3.31
N GLN A 81 -0.22 12.08 -2.20
CA GLN A 81 1.19 11.94 -1.84
C GLN A 81 1.28 11.77 -0.32
N ASN A 82 2.30 11.03 0.12
CA ASN A 82 2.67 10.79 1.52
C ASN A 82 1.92 9.65 2.23
N ASP A 83 1.13 8.86 1.51
CA ASP A 83 0.67 7.57 2.03
C ASP A 83 1.82 6.57 2.00
N ASN A 84 2.02 5.89 3.12
CA ASN A 84 3.03 4.89 3.36
C ASN A 84 2.38 3.55 3.68
N LEU A 85 3.00 2.47 3.22
CA LEU A 85 2.49 1.12 3.31
C LEU A 85 3.61 0.13 3.62
N PHE A 86 3.39 -0.76 4.58
CA PHE A 86 4.25 -1.92 4.80
C PHE A 86 3.46 -3.12 5.29
N ILE A 87 3.98 -4.32 5.02
CA ILE A 87 3.43 -5.58 5.52
C ILE A 87 3.99 -5.79 6.92
N SER A 88 3.15 -5.76 7.96
CA SER A 88 3.61 -5.94 9.34
C SER A 88 3.66 -7.39 9.78
N SER A 89 2.77 -8.24 9.23
CA SER A 89 2.74 -9.66 9.60
C SER A 89 2.09 -10.53 8.53
N ILE A 90 2.50 -11.79 8.50
CA ILE A 90 1.99 -12.81 7.57
C ILE A 90 1.43 -13.97 8.41
N SER A 91 0.20 -14.38 8.13
CA SER A 91 -0.42 -15.55 8.74
C SER A 91 -0.27 -16.74 7.80
N ASN A 92 0.47 -17.76 8.24
CA ASN A 92 0.65 -19.01 7.51
C ASN A 92 -0.32 -20.08 8.05
N PRO A 93 -0.73 -21.06 7.22
CA PRO A 93 -1.55 -22.17 7.69
C PRO A 93 -0.78 -23.05 8.69
N SER A 94 -1.50 -23.72 9.58
CA SER A 94 -0.93 -24.51 10.69
C SER A 94 -0.59 -25.96 10.32
N SER A 95 -0.67 -26.37 9.05
CA SER A 95 -0.50 -27.77 8.65
C SER A 95 0.97 -28.16 8.50
N SER A 96 1.32 -29.37 8.94
CA SER A 96 2.60 -30.04 8.68
C SER A 96 2.92 -30.23 7.19
N ASP A 97 1.92 -30.07 6.33
CA ASP A 97 2.04 -30.15 4.87
C ASP A 97 2.33 -28.80 4.19
N PHE A 98 2.51 -27.72 4.97
CA PHE A 98 2.88 -26.42 4.41
C PHE A 98 4.31 -26.46 3.90
N LYS A 99 4.46 -26.62 2.59
CA LYS A 99 5.73 -26.34 1.91
C LYS A 99 5.86 -24.81 1.86
N PRO A 100 6.98 -24.21 2.28
CA PRO A 100 7.19 -22.77 2.09
C PRO A 100 7.06 -22.42 0.61
N ALA A 101 6.64 -21.19 0.32
CA ALA A 101 6.55 -20.71 -1.05
C ALA A 101 7.88 -20.94 -1.78
N ALA A 102 7.80 -21.51 -2.98
CA ALA A 102 8.98 -21.73 -3.82
C ALA A 102 9.77 -20.43 -4.07
N SER A 103 9.11 -19.26 -3.96
CA SER A 103 9.72 -17.95 -3.99
C SER A 103 9.08 -17.01 -2.95
N PRO A 104 9.79 -16.64 -1.86
CA PRO A 104 9.34 -15.63 -0.91
C PRO A 104 9.08 -14.26 -1.57
N THR A 105 9.90 -13.87 -2.54
CA THR A 105 9.72 -12.62 -3.30
C THR A 105 8.38 -12.61 -4.04
N ARG A 106 8.01 -13.74 -4.64
CA ARG A 106 6.72 -13.88 -5.33
C ARG A 106 5.54 -13.78 -4.37
N GLN A 107 5.65 -14.39 -3.19
CA GLN A 107 4.62 -14.29 -2.15
C GLN A 107 4.38 -12.83 -1.73
N ILE A 108 5.46 -12.08 -1.48
CA ILE A 108 5.38 -10.65 -1.14
C ILE A 108 4.80 -9.83 -2.30
N ALA A 109 5.23 -10.09 -3.53
CA ALA A 109 4.69 -9.41 -4.72
C ALA A 109 3.18 -9.61 -4.85
N MET A 110 2.68 -10.82 -4.58
CA MET A 110 1.23 -11.10 -4.59
C MET A 110 0.49 -10.34 -3.48
N MET A 111 1.03 -10.37 -2.26
CA MET A 111 0.42 -9.66 -1.15
C MET A 111 0.33 -8.16 -1.44
N LEU A 112 1.40 -7.58 -1.98
CA LEU A 112 1.43 -6.19 -2.44
C LEU A 112 0.44 -5.94 -3.57
N TRP A 113 0.35 -6.84 -4.55
CA TRP A 113 -0.62 -6.72 -5.65
C TRP A 113 -2.06 -6.63 -5.14
N VAL A 114 -2.51 -7.57 -4.30
CA VAL A 114 -3.86 -7.56 -3.72
C VAL A 114 -4.10 -6.30 -2.88
N THR A 115 -3.09 -5.89 -2.11
CA THR A 115 -3.18 -4.72 -1.23
C THR A 115 -3.28 -3.42 -2.02
N LEU A 116 -2.43 -3.24 -3.03
CA LEU A 116 -2.44 -2.08 -3.92
C LEU A 116 -3.71 -2.04 -4.76
N TYR A 117 -4.18 -3.20 -5.22
CA TYR A 117 -5.48 -3.32 -5.88
C TYR A 117 -6.58 -2.75 -4.97
N TRP A 118 -6.67 -3.22 -3.72
CA TRP A 118 -7.65 -2.70 -2.77
C TRP A 118 -7.50 -1.19 -2.52
N TYR A 119 -6.26 -0.70 -2.38
CA TYR A 119 -5.97 0.70 -2.09
C TYR A 119 -6.38 1.62 -3.25
N PHE A 120 -6.08 1.28 -4.50
CA PHE A 120 -6.45 2.10 -5.66
C PHE A 120 -7.94 1.99 -6.05
N HIS A 121 -8.69 1.08 -5.42
CA HIS A 121 -10.16 1.04 -5.51
C HIS A 121 -10.86 1.89 -4.44
N GLN A 122 -10.10 2.52 -3.54
CA GLN A 122 -10.67 3.50 -2.62
C GLN A 122 -11.13 4.75 -3.39
N PRO A 123 -11.97 5.62 -2.78
CA PRO A 123 -12.36 6.88 -3.41
C PRO A 123 -11.12 7.71 -3.77
N GLU A 124 -11.05 8.15 -5.03
CA GLU A 124 -9.94 8.93 -5.54
C GLU A 124 -9.75 10.22 -4.72
N PRO A 125 -8.51 10.55 -4.30
CA PRO A 125 -8.23 11.79 -3.59
C PRO A 125 -8.48 13.01 -4.50
N GLN A 126 -8.63 14.19 -3.90
CA GLN A 126 -8.74 15.42 -4.68
C GLN A 126 -7.49 15.60 -5.54
N PRO A 127 -7.62 15.87 -6.85
CA PRO A 127 -6.49 15.84 -7.79
C PRO A 127 -5.55 17.04 -7.65
N TYR A 128 -5.93 18.05 -6.85
CA TYR A 128 -5.19 19.30 -6.72
C TYR A 128 -4.20 19.25 -5.57
N LEU A 129 -2.93 19.50 -5.88
CA LEU A 129 -1.91 19.65 -4.86
C LEU A 129 -2.09 20.99 -4.13
N THR A 130 -1.88 20.95 -2.82
CA THR A 130 -1.81 22.16 -1.99
C THR A 130 -0.36 22.37 -1.60
N THR A 131 0.36 23.14 -2.41
CA THR A 131 1.71 23.61 -2.09
C THR A 131 1.65 25.07 -1.64
N GLU A 132 2.69 25.56 -0.98
CA GLU A 132 2.75 27.00 -0.64
C GLU A 132 2.65 27.89 -1.87
N ALA A 133 3.29 27.49 -2.98
CA ALA A 133 3.20 28.21 -4.25
C ALA A 133 1.76 28.26 -4.79
N SER A 134 0.93 27.23 -4.51
CA SER A 134 -0.45 27.15 -4.98
C SER A 134 -1.49 27.62 -3.95
N LYS A 135 -1.08 28.08 -2.76
CA LYS A 135 -1.98 28.47 -1.65
C LYS A 135 -2.94 29.60 -2.03
N HIS A 136 -2.47 30.55 -2.81
CA HIS A 136 -3.25 31.69 -3.32
C HIS A 136 -3.86 31.44 -4.71
N THR A 137 -3.66 30.24 -5.26
CA THR A 137 -4.20 29.87 -6.58
C THR A 137 -5.60 29.29 -6.43
N PRO A 138 -6.59 29.74 -7.23
CA PRO A 138 -7.92 29.13 -7.28
C PRO A 138 -7.83 27.63 -7.53
N GLU A 139 -8.75 26.85 -6.93
CA GLU A 139 -8.68 25.38 -6.92
C GLU A 139 -8.53 24.77 -8.31
N GLY A 140 -9.30 25.25 -9.31
CA GLY A 140 -9.23 24.76 -10.69
C GLY A 140 -7.94 25.09 -11.45
N ALA A 141 -7.07 25.95 -10.91
CA ALA A 141 -5.77 26.32 -11.49
C ALA A 141 -4.60 25.76 -10.68
N ARG A 142 -4.85 24.99 -9.61
CA ARG A 142 -3.79 24.35 -8.84
C ARG A 142 -3.15 23.22 -9.65
N PRO A 143 -1.84 22.96 -9.43
CA PRO A 143 -1.18 21.85 -10.09
C PRO A 143 -1.87 20.53 -9.73
N LYS A 144 -2.09 19.69 -10.73
CA LYS A 144 -2.61 18.34 -10.52
C LYS A 144 -1.49 17.43 -10.03
N GLY A 145 -1.76 16.63 -9.02
CA GLY A 145 -0.86 15.61 -8.52
C GLY A 145 -1.22 14.23 -9.05
N GLU A 146 -0.24 13.34 -9.00
CA GLU A 146 -0.45 11.91 -9.22
C GLU A 146 -0.78 11.21 -7.91
N TRP A 147 -1.61 10.16 -7.96
CA TRP A 147 -1.92 9.33 -6.81
C TRP A 147 -0.81 8.29 -6.57
N ARG A 148 0.01 8.54 -5.56
CA ARG A 148 1.22 7.77 -5.23
C ARG A 148 1.16 7.23 -3.81
N ILE A 149 1.79 6.07 -3.62
CA ILE A 149 1.95 5.42 -2.31
C ILE A 149 3.37 4.87 -2.17
N ASN A 150 3.97 5.05 -1.00
CA ASN A 150 5.30 4.56 -0.68
C ASN A 150 5.21 3.16 -0.07
N VAL A 151 6.01 2.22 -0.58
CA VAL A 151 6.09 0.85 -0.03
C VAL A 151 7.38 0.70 0.76
N LYS A 152 7.26 0.53 2.07
CA LYS A 152 8.36 0.36 3.02
C LYS A 152 8.56 -1.13 3.34
N ARG A 153 9.82 -1.50 3.60
CA ARG A 153 10.20 -2.89 3.92
C ARG A 153 9.77 -3.28 5.33
N ASP A 154 9.96 -2.38 6.27
CA ASP A 154 9.58 -2.50 7.68
C ASP A 154 9.05 -1.13 8.15
N GLY A 155 8.46 -1.06 9.35
CA GLY A 155 7.94 0.19 9.91
C GLY A 155 9.00 1.24 10.28
N ASP A 156 10.27 0.97 9.99
CA ASP A 156 11.40 1.88 10.20
C ASP A 156 11.59 2.80 8.99
N ASP A 157 11.61 4.11 9.25
CA ASP A 157 11.93 5.17 8.28
C ASP A 157 13.41 5.20 7.86
N ILE A 158 14.24 4.27 8.35
CA ILE A 158 15.70 4.20 8.17
C ILE A 158 16.09 3.20 7.06
N GLY A 159 15.14 2.43 6.52
CA GLY A 159 15.37 1.41 5.50
C GLY A 159 15.17 1.90 4.05
N ASN A 160 15.85 1.25 3.10
CA ASN A 160 15.71 1.46 1.65
C ASN A 160 14.24 1.59 1.21
N GLU A 161 13.81 2.82 0.92
CA GLU A 161 12.47 3.16 0.48
C GLU A 161 12.32 2.85 -1.02
N TYR A 162 11.31 2.06 -1.38
CA TYR A 162 10.97 1.82 -2.78
C TYR A 162 9.75 2.67 -3.15
N HIS A 163 9.96 3.72 -3.94
CA HIS A 163 8.87 4.53 -4.46
C HIS A 163 8.21 3.84 -5.65
N LEU A 164 6.94 3.44 -5.50
CA LEU A 164 6.11 3.01 -6.62
C LEU A 164 5.26 4.19 -7.08
N THR A 165 5.59 4.73 -8.25
CA THR A 165 4.76 5.74 -8.92
C THR A 165 3.69 5.01 -9.73
N ALA A 166 2.43 5.39 -9.57
CA ALA A 166 1.37 4.99 -10.50
C ALA A 166 1.68 5.63 -11.86
N ILE A 167 2.33 4.88 -12.75
CA ILE A 167 2.67 5.39 -14.08
C ILE A 167 1.37 5.57 -14.87
N GLU A 168 1.06 6.85 -15.07
CA GLU A 168 0.35 7.54 -16.15
C GLU A 168 -1.11 7.20 -16.47
N THR A 169 -1.62 6.00 -16.17
CA THR A 169 -3.07 5.78 -16.07
C THR A 169 -3.35 4.68 -15.06
N ARG A 170 -4.40 4.86 -14.24
CA ARG A 170 -4.95 3.79 -13.38
C ARG A 170 -5.00 2.46 -14.12
N ASP A 171 -5.33 2.49 -15.41
CA ASP A 171 -5.48 1.34 -16.26
C ASP A 171 -4.15 0.72 -16.72
N GLU A 172 -3.06 1.47 -16.91
CA GLU A 172 -1.75 0.89 -17.30
C GLU A 172 -1.02 0.21 -16.14
N LEU A 173 -0.98 0.84 -14.96
CA LEU A 173 -0.43 0.19 -13.76
C LEU A 173 -1.30 -1.03 -13.39
N PHE A 174 -2.63 -0.90 -13.47
CA PHE A 174 -3.56 -2.00 -13.31
C PHE A 174 -3.34 -3.10 -14.36
N ASN A 175 -3.22 -2.78 -15.64
CA ASN A 175 -3.00 -3.76 -16.71
C ASN A 175 -1.63 -4.42 -16.59
N ARG A 176 -0.58 -3.70 -16.16
CA ARG A 176 0.73 -4.29 -15.85
C ARG A 176 0.66 -5.19 -14.62
N LEU A 177 -0.03 -4.78 -13.57
CA LEU A 177 -0.24 -5.58 -12.36
C LEU A 177 -1.09 -6.82 -12.63
N VAL A 178 -2.13 -6.71 -13.45
CA VAL A 178 -2.99 -7.82 -13.91
C VAL A 178 -2.22 -8.74 -14.86
N ALA A 179 -1.44 -8.20 -15.80
CA ALA A 179 -0.57 -8.99 -16.68
C ALA A 179 0.46 -9.78 -15.86
N MET A 180 1.09 -9.14 -14.87
CA MET A 180 1.98 -9.81 -13.92
C MET A 180 1.23 -10.89 -13.11
N GLY A 181 0.00 -10.63 -12.68
CA GLY A 181 -0.85 -11.64 -12.01
C GLY A 181 -1.04 -12.90 -12.85
N SER A 182 -1.50 -12.77 -14.10
CA SER A 182 -1.68 -13.91 -15.01
C SER A 182 -0.39 -14.70 -15.29
N GLN A 183 0.72 -13.99 -15.54
CA GLN A 183 2.04 -14.61 -15.77
C GLN A 183 2.61 -15.27 -14.51
N MET A 184 2.32 -14.72 -13.33
CA MET A 184 2.72 -15.33 -12.08
C MET A 184 2.01 -16.67 -11.89
N TRP A 185 0.74 -16.81 -12.27
CA TRP A 185 -0.03 -18.05 -12.08
C TRP A 185 0.33 -19.21 -13.02
N GLU A 186 0.94 -18.98 -14.19
CA GLU A 186 1.23 -20.06 -15.16
C GLU A 186 2.58 -20.77 -14.96
N ALA A 187 3.45 -20.29 -14.08
CA ALA A 187 4.76 -20.89 -13.81
C ALA A 187 4.76 -21.84 -12.59
N TRP A 188 3.83 -22.80 -12.58
CA TRP A 188 3.80 -23.93 -11.63
C TRP A 188 4.00 -25.26 -12.36
#